data_AF-A0A3A9XM71-F1
#
_entry.id   AF-A0A3A9XM71-F1
#
_cell.length_a   1.000
_cell.length_b   1.000
_cell.length_c   1.000
_cell.angle_alpha   90.00
_cell.angle_beta   90.00
_cell.angle_gamma   90.00
#
_symmetry.space_group_name_H-M   'P 1'
#
loop_
_entity.id
_entity.type
_entity.pdbx_description
1 polymer ?
#
loop_
_entity_poly.entity_id
_entity_poly.type
_entity_poly.pdbx_seq_one_letter_code
_entity_poly.pdbx_strand_id
1 'polypeptide(L)'
;MVAVPSQTGRAGSRTVTAEAVLANRVDLRGYPHRLLSVVSHRGIGGDQVTQALAAAEVPESFGWELVTVSEFASSRLVHAVLRRR
;
A
#
# COMPACT_ATOMS: atom_id res chain seq x y z
N MET A 1 -12.54 -12.31 14.92
CA MET A 1 -12.81 -10.90 14.53
C MET A 1 -11.45 -10.26 14.26
N VAL A 2 -10.99 -10.27 13.00
CA VAL A 2 -9.68 -9.71 12.63
C VAL A 2 -9.84 -8.20 12.52
N ALA A 3 -9.12 -7.47 13.37
CA ALA A 3 -9.06 -6.02 13.31
C ALA A 3 -8.50 -5.61 11.94
N VAL A 4 -9.32 -4.96 11.11
CA VAL A 4 -8.86 -4.24 9.91
C VAL A 4 -8.35 -2.88 10.38
N PRO A 5 -7.03 -2.61 10.38
CA PRO A 5 -6.51 -1.36 10.91
C PRO A 5 -6.70 -0.28 9.84
N SER A 6 -7.74 0.55 10.00
CA SER A 6 -7.93 1.80 9.25
C SER A 6 -6.89 2.83 9.69
N GLN A 7 -5.70 2.77 9.08
CA GLN A 7 -4.58 3.65 9.37
C GLN A 7 -4.49 4.76 8.33
N THR A 8 -5.11 5.90 8.66
CA THR A 8 -4.97 7.18 7.96
C THR A 8 -3.54 7.66 8.06
N GLY A 9 -2.95 8.01 6.90
CA GLY A 9 -1.54 8.31 6.71
C GLY A 9 -0.94 9.28 7.74
N ARG A 10 0.11 8.80 8.41
CA ARG A 10 1.19 9.61 8.98
C ARG A 10 2.51 8.96 8.59
N ALA A 11 3.53 9.77 8.31
CA ALA A 11 4.90 9.31 8.14
C ALA A 11 5.35 8.62 9.45
N GLY A 12 5.23 7.29 9.50
CA GLY A 12 5.39 6.45 10.69
C GLY A 12 4.38 5.29 10.76
N SER A 13 3.27 5.36 10.02
CA SER A 13 2.28 4.28 9.92
C SER A 13 2.71 3.25 8.89
N ARG A 14 2.77 1.95 9.25
CA ARG A 14 3.15 0.81 8.36
C ARG A 14 2.27 0.66 7.11
N THR A 15 1.20 1.44 7.01
CA THR A 15 0.22 1.40 5.93
C THR A 15 0.09 2.78 5.29
N VAL A 16 0.18 2.83 3.96
CA VAL A 16 -0.01 4.01 3.12
C VAL A 16 -1.12 3.73 2.11
N THR A 17 -1.87 4.75 1.67
CA THR A 17 -2.92 4.54 0.66
C THR A 17 -2.35 4.60 -0.75
N ALA A 18 -2.91 3.82 -1.67
CA ALA A 18 -2.52 3.85 -3.08
C ALA A 18 -2.65 5.27 -3.67
N GLU A 19 -3.71 6.00 -3.32
CA GLU A 19 -3.89 7.40 -3.72
C GLU A 19 -2.75 8.30 -3.22
N ALA A 20 -2.26 8.12 -1.99
CA ALA A 20 -1.17 8.94 -1.46
C ALA A 20 0.17 8.65 -2.13
N VAL A 21 0.41 7.38 -2.49
CA VAL A 21 1.62 6.98 -3.23
C VAL A 21 1.58 7.52 -4.66
N LEU A 22 0.45 7.35 -5.35
CA LEU A 22 0.24 7.88 -6.71
C LEU A 22 0.27 9.41 -6.75
N ALA A 23 -0.23 10.09 -5.71
CA ALA A 23 -0.14 11.54 -5.57
C ALA A 23 1.24 12.02 -5.08
N ASN A 24 2.22 11.13 -4.94
CA ASN A 24 3.57 11.40 -4.47
C ASN A 24 3.60 12.16 -3.12
N ARG A 25 2.62 11.89 -2.25
CA ARG A 25 2.49 12.51 -0.91
C ARG A 25 3.12 11.67 0.21
N VAL A 26 3.79 10.58 -0.13
CA VAL A 26 4.40 9.65 0.82
C VAL A 26 5.92 9.76 0.71
N ASP A 27 6.59 10.11 1.81
CA ASP A 27 8.05 9.99 1.89
C ASP A 27 8.43 8.57 2.35
N LEU A 28 8.92 7.78 1.40
CA LEU A 28 9.42 6.42 1.63
C LEU A 28 10.94 6.37 1.84
N ARG A 29 11.64 7.49 1.60
CA ARG A 29 13.10 7.58 1.69
C ARG A 29 13.57 7.64 3.15
N GLY A 30 12.85 8.38 3.99
CA GLY A 30 13.09 8.47 5.43
C GLY A 30 12.46 7.33 6.24
N TYR A 31 11.83 6.34 5.58
CA TYR A 31 11.06 5.31 6.27
C TYR A 31 11.97 4.26 6.92
N PRO A 32 11.96 4.11 8.27
CA PRO A 32 12.90 3.25 8.99
C PRO A 32 12.49 1.77 9.00
N HIS A 33 11.26 1.44 8.59
CA HIS A 33 10.78 0.06 8.57
C HIS A 33 11.06 -0.62 7.24
N ARG A 34 11.43 -1.91 7.30
CA ARG A 34 11.72 -2.73 6.11
C ARG A 34 10.47 -3.21 5.36
N LEU A 35 9.29 -3.02 5.94
CA LEU A 35 8.00 -3.44 5.37
C LEU A 35 7.06 -2.24 5.25
N LEU A 36 6.38 -2.17 4.12
CA LEU A 36 5.38 -1.17 3.78
C LEU A 36 4.11 -1.87 3.31
N SER A 37 2.95 -1.47 3.81
CA SER A 37 1.67 -1.91 3.26
C SER A 37 1.05 -0.75 2.48
N VAL A 38 0.69 -0.97 1.23
CA VAL A 38 -0.10 -0.06 0.41
C VAL A 38 -1.54 -0.57 0.39
N VAL A 39 -2.51 0.26 0.76
CA VAL A 39 -3.94 -0.09 0.75
C VAL A 39 -4.68 0.69 -0.33
N SER A 40 -5.42 -0.03 -1.18
CA SER A 40 -6.41 0.54 -2.10
C SER A 40 -7.79 0.33 -1.48
N HIS A 41 -8.52 1.43 -1.33
CA HIS A 41 -9.86 1.48 -0.73
C HIS A 41 -10.89 2.16 -1.65
N ARG A 42 -10.48 2.50 -2.88
CA ARG A 42 -11.27 3.26 -3.84
C ARG A 42 -11.31 2.47 -5.14
N GLY A 43 -12.43 1.81 -5.43
CA GLY A 43 -12.65 1.06 -6.68
C GLY A 43 -13.47 -0.22 -6.47
N ILE A 44 -13.83 -0.90 -7.55
CA ILE A 44 -14.54 -2.20 -7.52
C ILE A 44 -13.56 -3.29 -7.96
N GLY A 45 -13.26 -4.23 -7.05
CA GLY A 45 -12.54 -5.49 -7.33
C GLY A 45 -11.26 -5.31 -8.15
N GLY A 46 -11.33 -5.59 -9.46
CA GLY A 46 -10.19 -5.53 -10.37
C GLY A 46 -9.52 -4.17 -10.49
N ASP A 47 -10.29 -3.07 -10.40
CA ASP A 47 -9.74 -1.71 -10.43
C ASP A 47 -8.82 -1.43 -9.24
N GLN A 48 -9.13 -2.02 -8.08
CA GLN A 48 -8.34 -1.81 -6.85
C GLN A 48 -7.02 -2.58 -6.87
N VAL A 49 -7.01 -3.76 -7.48
CA VAL A 49 -5.78 -4.55 -7.68
C VAL A 49 -4.86 -3.81 -8.63
N THR A 50 -5.38 -3.36 -9.77
CA THR A 50 -4.63 -2.53 -10.72
C THR A 50 -4.09 -1.27 -10.05
N GLN A 51 -4.90 -0.59 -9.23
CA GLN A 51 -4.46 0.60 -8.50
C GLN A 51 -3.39 0.28 -7.45
N ALA A 52 -3.49 -0.85 -6.74
CA ALA A 52 -2.49 -1.27 -5.76
C ALA A 52 -1.16 -1.64 -6.42
N LEU A 53 -1.20 -2.32 -7.57
CA LEU A 53 -0.02 -2.63 -8.38
C LEU A 53 0.63 -1.36 -8.94
N ALA A 54 -0.14 -0.46 -9.55
CA ALA A 54 0.37 0.81 -10.06
C ALA A 54 1.01 1.66 -8.94
N ALA A 55 0.40 1.65 -7.75
CA ALA A 55 0.97 2.29 -6.58
C ALA A 55 2.22 1.58 -6.05
N ALA A 56 2.41 0.28 -6.30
CA ALA A 56 3.60 -0.47 -5.92
C ALA A 56 4.79 -0.24 -6.87
N GLU A 57 4.53 0.09 -8.14
CA GLU A 57 5.61 0.41 -9.11
C GLU A 57 6.43 1.65 -8.71
N VAL A 58 5.76 2.66 -8.12
CA VAL A 58 6.42 3.88 -7.64
C VAL A 58 7.54 3.56 -6.64
N PRO A 59 7.28 2.88 -5.51
CA PRO A 59 8.30 2.48 -4.55
C PRO A 59 9.29 1.43 -5.09
N GLU A 60 8.92 0.61 -6.10
CA GLU A 60 9.90 -0.28 -6.73
C GLU A 60 11.09 0.47 -7.33
N SER A 61 10.86 1.64 -7.93
CA SER A 61 11.94 2.52 -8.41
C SER A 61 12.84 3.06 -7.28
N PHE A 62 12.38 3.00 -6.02
CA PHE A 62 13.14 3.41 -4.84
C PHE A 62 13.78 2.23 -4.09
N GLY A 63 13.78 1.03 -4.67
CA GLY A 63 14.37 -0.17 -4.07
C GLY A 63 13.42 -0.91 -3.12
N TRP A 64 12.12 -0.66 -3.22
CA TRP A 64 11.13 -1.55 -2.62
C TRP A 64 10.81 -2.69 -3.59
N GLU A 65 10.28 -3.79 -3.09
CA GLU A 65 9.93 -4.96 -3.88
C GLU A 65 8.57 -5.43 -3.39
N LEU A 66 7.64 -5.65 -4.32
CA LEU A 66 6.33 -6.19 -3.99
C LEU A 66 6.46 -7.65 -3.53
N VAL A 67 6.05 -7.92 -2.29
CA VAL A 67 6.10 -9.26 -1.70
C VAL A 67 4.80 -10.02 -1.96
N THR A 68 3.68 -9.36 -1.76
CA THR A 68 2.36 -9.97 -1.91
C THR A 68 1.28 -8.93 -2.09
N VAL A 69 0.19 -9.33 -2.75
CA VAL A 69 -1.07 -8.58 -2.81
C VAL A 69 -2.15 -9.46 -2.23
N SER A 70 -2.91 -8.92 -1.27
CA SER A 70 -3.99 -9.60 -0.58
C SER A 70 -5.26 -8.79 -0.70
N GLU A 71 -6.28 -9.40 -1.30
CA GLU A 71 -7.61 -8.81 -1.43
C GLU A 71 -8.50 -9.31 -0.30
N PHE A 72 -9.08 -8.40 0.47
CA PHE A 72 -10.05 -8.73 1.49
C PHE A 72 -11.46 -8.56 0.92
N ALA A 73 -12.04 -9.67 0.45
CA ALA A 73 -13.38 -9.71 -0.15
C ALA A 73 -14.47 -9.11 0.76
N SER A 74 -14.36 -9.32 2.07
CA SER A 74 -15.33 -8.80 3.06
C SER A 74 -15.27 -7.28 3.27
N SER A 75 -14.17 -6.63 2.88
CA SER A 75 -13.97 -5.19 3.13
C SER A 75 -13.72 -4.38 1.87
N ARG A 76 -13.69 -5.03 0.69
CA ARG A 76 -13.31 -4.41 -0.60
C ARG A 76 -12.01 -3.60 -0.45
N LEU A 77 -11.07 -4.10 0.34
CA LEU A 77 -9.76 -3.50 0.50
C LEU A 77 -8.73 -4.39 -0.17
N VAL A 78 -7.84 -3.80 -0.95
CA VAL A 78 -6.68 -4.49 -1.51
C VAL A 78 -5.45 -4.00 -0.78
N HIS A 79 -4.69 -4.93 -0.22
CA HIS A 79 -3.43 -4.66 0.47
C HIS A 79 -2.27 -5.21 -0.36
N ALA A 80 -1.47 -4.33 -0.92
CA ALA A 80 -0.14 -4.67 -1.41
C ALA A 80 0.85 -4.55 -0.24
N VAL A 81 1.75 -5.52 -0.09
CA VAL A 81 2.83 -5.49 0.90
C VAL A 81 4.13 -5.46 0.15
N LEU A 82 4.95 -4.45 0.44
CA LEU A 82 6.27 -4.26 -0.13
C LEU A 82 7.34 -4.41 0.94
N ARG A 83 8.51 -4.88 0.52
CA ARG A 83 9.71 -4.94 1.35
C ARG A 83 10.79 -4.07 0.75
N ARG A 84 11.58 -3.41 1.59
CA ARG A 84 12.78 -2.72 1.14
C ARG A 84 13.88 -3.75 0.86
N ARG A 85 14.46 -3.70 -0.34
CA ARG A 85 15.62 -4.52 -0.74
C ARG A 85 16.91 -3.97 -0.15
#